data_AF-A0A0F9B659-F1
#
_entry.id   AF-A0A0F9B659-F1
#
_cell.length_a   1.000
_cell.length_b   1.000
_cell.length_c   1.000
_cell.angle_alpha   90.00
_cell.angle_beta   90.00
_cell.angle_gamma   90.00
#
_symmetry.space_group_name_H-M   'P 1'
#
loop_
_entity.id
_entity.type
_entity.pdbx_description
1 polymer ?
#
loop_
_entity_poly.entity_id
_entity_poly.type
_entity_poly.pdbx_seq_one_letter_code
_entity_poly.pdbx_strand_id
1 'polypeptide(L)'
;LKAQKNYASARKHIIEAEPKKSFLAHGDVFDRLVPFWQLHLHFAQNGKPDFYADVMEQMRLRPAAGRGDDSIHNQFEFVKICCDVSELDLTDFFDKWGFFWVGELTVNDYRKYHYTITQQMVDDVKSYIAKKQYKKPAVDITSIEE
;
A
#
# COMPACT_ATOMS: atom_id res chain seq x y z
N LEU A 1 -13.16 10.81 -5.40
CA LEU A 1 -13.02 10.46 -3.97
C LEU A 1 -13.56 11.56 -3.03
N LYS A 2 -13.22 12.85 -3.24
CA LYS A 2 -13.72 13.95 -2.38
C LYS A 2 -15.23 14.14 -2.38
N ALA A 3 -15.87 14.20 -3.56
CA ALA A 3 -17.32 14.36 -3.66
C ALA A 3 -18.12 13.26 -2.93
N GLN A 4 -17.54 12.05 -2.85
CA GLN A 4 -18.10 10.88 -2.17
C GLN A 4 -17.60 10.71 -0.73
N LYS A 5 -16.76 11.64 -0.23
CA LYS A 5 -16.17 11.63 1.12
C LYS A 5 -15.29 10.41 1.45
N ASN A 6 -14.76 9.73 0.44
CA ASN A 6 -13.95 8.53 0.63
C ASN A 6 -12.64 8.79 1.40
N TYR A 7 -12.02 9.96 1.27
CA TYR A 7 -10.80 10.27 2.05
C TYR A 7 -11.05 10.20 3.56
N ALA A 8 -12.12 10.86 4.02
CA ALA A 8 -12.51 10.84 5.43
C ALA A 8 -13.01 9.44 5.84
N SER A 9 -13.79 8.77 4.99
CA SER A 9 -14.28 7.40 5.26
C SER A 9 -13.12 6.41 5.39
N ALA A 10 -12.19 6.40 4.44
CA ALA A 10 -11.04 5.50 4.44
C ALA A 10 -10.12 5.74 5.65
N ARG A 11 -9.82 7.00 6.01
CA ARG A 11 -9.05 7.30 7.22
C ARG A 11 -9.73 6.77 8.47
N LYS A 12 -11.02 7.08 8.65
CA LYS A 12 -11.81 6.62 9.80
C LYS A 12 -11.87 5.09 9.88
N HIS A 13 -12.09 4.43 8.76
CA HIS A 13 -12.38 3.00 8.77
C HIS A 13 -11.16 2.12 8.58
N ILE A 14 -10.02 2.64 8.11
CA ILE A 14 -8.79 1.84 7.89
C ILE A 14 -7.67 2.31 8.82
N ILE A 15 -7.33 3.61 8.82
CA ILE A 15 -6.21 4.15 9.61
C ILE A 15 -6.57 4.20 11.11
N GLU A 16 -7.76 4.71 11.42
CA GLU A 16 -8.28 4.86 12.80
C GLU A 16 -8.99 3.59 13.31
N ALA A 17 -8.95 2.49 12.54
CA ALA A 17 -9.65 1.26 12.88
C ALA A 17 -9.06 0.60 14.12
N GLU A 18 -9.93 0.30 15.10
CA GLU A 18 -9.59 -0.47 16.28
C GLU A 18 -10.56 -1.66 16.46
N PRO A 19 -10.07 -2.92 16.46
CA PRO A 19 -8.67 -3.30 16.25
C PRO A 19 -8.18 -2.97 14.84
N LYS A 20 -6.86 -2.77 14.69
CA LYS A 20 -6.21 -2.61 13.37
C LYS A 20 -6.65 -3.72 12.42
N LYS A 21 -6.89 -3.36 11.16
CA LYS A 21 -7.32 -4.30 10.12
C LYS A 21 -6.45 -4.20 8.88
N SER A 22 -6.41 -5.27 8.11
CA SER A 22 -5.82 -5.24 6.77
C SER A 22 -6.62 -4.33 5.86
N PHE A 23 -5.92 -3.56 5.03
CA PHE A 23 -6.49 -2.83 3.89
C PHE A 23 -7.45 -3.71 3.05
N LEU A 24 -7.04 -4.96 2.80
CA LEU A 24 -7.78 -5.90 1.95
C LEU A 24 -9.13 -6.33 2.55
N ALA A 25 -9.26 -6.27 3.88
CA ALA A 25 -10.49 -6.62 4.59
C ALA A 25 -11.55 -5.49 4.51
N HIS A 26 -11.21 -4.32 3.95
CA HIS A 26 -12.19 -3.25 3.80
C HIS A 26 -13.07 -3.46 2.56
N GLY A 27 -14.39 -3.44 2.76
CA GLY A 27 -15.36 -3.74 1.71
C GLY A 27 -15.60 -2.63 0.69
N ASP A 28 -15.39 -1.36 1.06
CA ASP A 28 -15.58 -0.24 0.13
C ASP A 28 -14.37 -0.12 -0.80
N VAL A 29 -14.60 -0.32 -2.10
CA VAL A 29 -13.56 -0.31 -3.13
C VAL A 29 -13.00 1.09 -3.39
N PHE A 30 -13.78 2.15 -3.15
CA PHE A 30 -13.34 3.53 -3.32
C PHE A 30 -12.55 4.01 -2.12
N ASP A 31 -12.89 3.57 -0.91
CA ASP A 31 -12.03 3.78 0.26
C ASP A 31 -10.70 3.04 0.09
N ARG A 32 -10.74 1.84 -0.50
CA ARG A 32 -9.52 1.11 -0.89
C ARG A 32 -8.70 1.83 -1.97
N LEU A 33 -9.31 2.61 -2.85
CA LEU A 33 -8.59 3.38 -3.86
C LEU A 33 -7.76 4.54 -3.26
N VAL A 34 -8.14 5.07 -2.09
CA VAL A 34 -7.53 6.26 -1.47
C VAL A 34 -6.01 6.20 -1.36
N PRO A 35 -5.36 5.18 -0.76
CA PRO A 35 -3.90 5.15 -0.66
C PRO A 35 -3.19 5.25 -2.01
N PHE A 36 -3.70 4.59 -3.04
CA PHE A 36 -3.11 4.64 -4.38
C PHE A 36 -3.23 6.04 -4.97
N TRP A 37 -4.41 6.65 -4.83
CA TRP A 37 -4.61 7.99 -5.36
C TRP A 37 -3.80 9.06 -4.60
N GLN A 38 -3.58 8.89 -3.30
CA GLN A 38 -2.72 9.79 -2.52
C GLN A 38 -1.25 9.73 -2.97
N LEU A 39 -0.73 8.55 -3.31
CA LEU A 39 0.60 8.44 -3.92
C LEU A 39 0.65 9.18 -5.26
N HIS A 40 -0.37 9.02 -6.12
CA HIS A 40 -0.45 9.75 -7.39
C HIS A 40 -0.39 11.26 -7.17
N LEU A 41 -1.27 11.79 -6.31
CA LEU A 41 -1.34 13.22 -6.01
C LEU A 41 -0.01 13.74 -5.45
N HIS A 42 0.58 13.03 -4.47
CA HIS A 42 1.85 13.42 -3.88
C HIS A 42 2.95 13.53 -4.93
N PHE A 43 3.19 12.48 -5.71
CA PHE A 43 4.32 12.48 -6.63
C PHE A 43 4.09 13.39 -7.85
N ALA A 44 2.88 13.47 -8.37
CA ALA A 44 2.55 14.41 -9.45
C ALA A 44 2.76 15.87 -9.04
N GLN A 45 2.39 16.23 -7.81
CA GLN A 45 2.58 17.59 -7.27
C GLN A 45 4.04 17.88 -6.89
N ASN A 46 4.87 16.85 -6.70
CA ASN A 46 6.27 16.98 -6.27
C ASN A 46 7.27 16.61 -7.39
N GLY A 47 6.94 16.93 -8.64
CA GLY A 47 7.87 16.83 -9.77
C GLY A 47 8.15 15.41 -10.27
N LYS A 48 7.35 14.42 -9.86
CA LYS A 48 7.41 13.02 -10.31
C LYS A 48 6.06 12.59 -10.93
N PRO A 49 5.59 13.23 -12.01
CA PRO A 49 4.29 12.91 -12.64
C PRO A 49 4.20 11.48 -13.18
N ASP A 50 5.33 10.89 -13.57
CA ASP A 50 5.41 9.55 -14.13
C ASP A 50 5.54 8.44 -13.07
N PHE A 51 5.40 8.74 -11.77
CA PHE A 51 5.57 7.78 -10.68
C PHE A 51 4.85 6.44 -10.92
N TYR A 52 3.58 6.46 -11.32
CA TYR A 52 2.86 5.22 -11.60
C TYR A 52 3.28 4.55 -12.90
N ALA A 53 3.75 5.30 -13.91
CA ALA A 53 4.30 4.71 -15.12
C ALA A 53 5.58 3.91 -14.79
N ASP A 54 6.46 4.48 -13.97
CA ASP A 54 7.70 3.86 -13.50
C ASP A 54 7.42 2.64 -12.61
N VAL A 55 6.48 2.74 -11.66
CA VAL A 55 6.04 1.60 -10.82
C VAL A 55 5.53 0.46 -11.70
N MET A 56 4.71 0.77 -12.70
CA MET A 56 4.15 -0.25 -13.59
C MET A 56 5.21 -0.87 -14.49
N GLU A 57 6.23 -0.12 -14.93
CA GLU A 57 7.38 -0.68 -15.64
C GLU A 57 8.15 -1.66 -14.75
N GLN A 58 8.45 -1.26 -13.51
CA GLN A 58 9.13 -2.14 -12.55
C GLN A 58 8.32 -3.42 -12.27
N MET A 59 6.99 -3.33 -12.17
CA MET A 59 6.13 -4.50 -12.02
C MET A 59 6.16 -5.42 -13.25
N ARG A 60 6.21 -4.88 -14.48
CA ARG A 60 6.29 -5.68 -15.72
C ARG A 60 7.62 -6.40 -15.90
N LEU A 61 8.71 -5.82 -15.39
CA LEU A 61 10.05 -6.40 -15.47
C LEU A 61 10.30 -7.53 -14.45
N ARG A 62 9.36 -7.75 -13.51
CA ARG A 62 9.48 -8.76 -12.46
C ARG A 62 8.45 -9.87 -12.67
N PRO A 63 8.80 -11.14 -12.40
CA PRO A 63 7.79 -12.19 -12.29
C PRO A 63 6.83 -11.88 -11.13
N ALA A 64 5.61 -12.42 -11.19
CA ALA A 64 4.69 -12.36 -10.06
C ALA A 64 5.35 -13.00 -8.82
N ALA A 65 5.28 -12.32 -7.68
CA ALA A 65 5.87 -12.77 -6.42
C ALA A 65 5.13 -13.96 -5.81
N GLY A 66 3.87 -14.13 -6.19
CA GLY A 66 3.04 -15.27 -5.82
C GLY A 66 1.72 -15.30 -6.59
N ARG A 67 1.02 -16.43 -6.51
CA ARG A 67 -0.29 -16.68 -7.14
C ARG A 67 -1.19 -17.41 -6.15
N GLY A 68 -2.50 -17.33 -6.32
CA GLY A 68 -3.41 -17.96 -5.35
C GLY A 68 -3.29 -17.30 -3.98
N ASP A 69 -3.17 -18.11 -2.93
CA ASP A 69 -2.96 -17.66 -1.56
C ASP A 69 -1.59 -16.97 -1.37
N ASP A 70 -0.60 -17.28 -2.19
CA ASP A 70 0.70 -16.59 -2.17
C ASP A 70 0.65 -15.20 -2.84
N SER A 71 -0.48 -14.82 -3.43
CA SER A 71 -0.58 -13.53 -4.14
C SER A 71 -0.44 -12.31 -3.24
N ILE A 72 -0.54 -12.48 -1.92
CA ILE A 72 -0.21 -11.46 -0.92
C ILE A 72 1.23 -10.95 -1.04
N HIS A 73 2.17 -11.77 -1.52
CA HIS A 73 3.54 -11.33 -1.77
C HIS A 73 3.63 -10.24 -2.85
N ASN A 74 2.66 -10.16 -3.77
CA ASN A 74 2.63 -9.07 -4.76
C ASN A 74 2.32 -7.71 -4.12
N GLN A 75 1.56 -7.68 -3.02
CA GLN A 75 1.34 -6.44 -2.25
C GLN A 75 2.65 -5.93 -1.66
N PHE A 76 3.48 -6.83 -1.13
CA PHE A 76 4.78 -6.48 -0.56
C PHE A 76 5.79 -6.07 -1.63
N GLU A 77 5.80 -6.71 -2.80
CA GLU A 77 6.59 -6.24 -3.94
C GLU A 77 6.14 -4.84 -4.40
N PHE A 78 4.83 -4.58 -4.47
CA PHE A 78 4.32 -3.25 -4.81
C PHE A 78 4.84 -2.17 -3.85
N VAL A 79 4.85 -2.45 -2.54
CA VAL A 79 5.39 -1.51 -1.53
C VAL A 79 6.89 -1.26 -1.75
N LYS A 80 7.67 -2.32 -1.98
CA LYS A 80 9.12 -2.20 -2.27
C LYS A 80 9.38 -1.38 -3.53
N ILE A 81 8.65 -1.66 -4.61
CA ILE A 81 8.76 -0.94 -5.88
C ILE A 81 8.40 0.54 -5.70
N CYS A 82 7.34 0.87 -4.97
CA CYS A 82 6.98 2.26 -4.68
C CYS A 82 8.11 2.99 -3.95
N CYS A 83 8.77 2.34 -2.98
CA CYS A 83 9.91 2.92 -2.28
C CYS A 83 11.12 3.10 -3.20
N ASP A 84 11.44 2.09 -4.01
CA ASP A 84 12.58 2.14 -4.95
C ASP A 84 12.39 3.22 -6.03
N VAL A 85 11.19 3.34 -6.62
CA VAL A 85 10.89 4.34 -7.67
C VAL A 85 10.84 5.76 -7.10
N SER A 86 10.29 5.93 -5.90
CA SER A 86 10.22 7.26 -5.28
C SER A 86 11.54 7.70 -4.65
N GLU A 87 12.43 6.75 -4.34
CA GLU A 87 13.59 6.91 -3.46
C GLU A 87 13.20 7.45 -2.07
N LEU A 88 11.99 7.09 -1.61
CA LEU A 88 11.47 7.44 -0.30
C LEU A 88 11.13 6.19 0.51
N ASP A 89 11.33 6.29 1.83
CA ASP A 89 10.82 5.32 2.78
C ASP A 89 9.33 5.57 3.02
N LEU A 90 8.49 4.79 2.33
CA LEU A 90 7.02 4.84 2.45
C LEU A 90 6.45 3.87 3.50
N THR A 91 7.29 3.29 4.36
CA THR A 91 6.84 2.25 5.31
C THR A 91 5.73 2.76 6.23
N ASP A 92 5.86 3.96 6.81
CA ASP A 92 4.83 4.54 7.67
C ASP A 92 3.49 4.76 6.94
N PHE A 93 3.55 5.17 5.66
CA PHE A 93 2.38 5.39 4.83
C PHE A 93 1.61 4.08 4.62
N PHE A 94 2.31 3.02 4.22
CA PHE A 94 1.71 1.70 4.00
C PHE A 94 1.27 1.03 5.31
N ASP A 95 1.98 1.24 6.41
CA ASP A 95 1.61 0.72 7.74
C ASP A 95 0.28 1.32 8.21
N LYS A 96 0.14 2.65 8.12
CA LYS A 96 -1.11 3.36 8.43
C LYS A 96 -2.29 2.81 7.62
N TRP A 97 -2.08 2.57 6.32
CA TRP A 97 -3.12 2.03 5.45
C TRP A 97 -3.39 0.53 5.63
N GLY A 98 -2.68 -0.17 6.53
CA GLY A 98 -2.96 -1.58 6.84
C GLY A 98 -2.35 -2.58 5.85
N PHE A 99 -1.34 -2.19 5.08
CA PHE A 99 -0.61 -3.09 4.16
C PHE A 99 0.32 -4.06 4.92
N PHE A 100 0.73 -3.70 6.13
CA PHE A 100 1.59 -4.51 7.00
C PHE A 100 0.84 -5.18 8.15
N TRP A 101 -0.48 -5.37 8.00
CA TRP A 101 -1.27 -6.09 8.99
C TRP A 101 -0.86 -7.57 9.05
N VAL A 102 -0.69 -8.10 10.26
CA VAL A 102 -0.28 -9.49 10.54
C VAL A 102 -1.47 -10.28 11.06
N GLY A 103 -1.67 -11.48 10.52
CA GLY A 103 -2.75 -12.39 10.88
C GLY A 103 -3.28 -13.17 9.68
N GLU A 104 -4.44 -13.79 9.85
CA GLU A 104 -5.11 -14.56 8.82
C GLU A 104 -6.33 -13.81 8.28
N LEU A 105 -6.49 -13.77 6.97
CA LEU A 105 -7.63 -13.13 6.33
C LEU A 105 -8.13 -13.94 5.13
N THR A 106 -9.45 -13.95 4.94
CA THR A 106 -10.08 -14.56 3.77
C THR A 106 -10.67 -13.47 2.90
N VAL A 107 -10.22 -13.36 1.65
CA VAL A 107 -10.78 -12.43 0.66
C VAL A 107 -11.64 -13.20 -0.31
N ASN A 108 -12.86 -12.73 -0.56
CA ASN A 108 -13.73 -13.25 -1.61
C ASN A 108 -13.92 -12.18 -2.69
N ASP A 109 -13.05 -12.18 -3.68
CA ASP A 109 -13.00 -11.19 -4.76
C ASP A 109 -12.83 -11.93 -6.10
N TYR A 110 -13.96 -12.33 -6.69
CA TYR A 110 -14.09 -13.24 -7.84
C TYR A 110 -13.57 -14.67 -7.63
N ARG A 111 -12.75 -14.91 -6.60
CA ARG A 111 -12.38 -16.21 -6.01
C ARG A 111 -12.12 -16.03 -4.51
N LYS A 112 -12.14 -17.14 -3.79
CA LYS A 112 -11.78 -17.18 -2.38
C LYS A 112 -10.28 -17.41 -2.22
N TYR A 113 -9.60 -16.50 -1.55
CA TYR A 113 -8.19 -16.60 -1.17
C TYR A 113 -8.05 -16.58 0.35
N HIS A 114 -7.10 -17.35 0.86
CA HIS A 114 -6.78 -17.46 2.27
C HIS A 114 -5.34 -16.97 2.50
N TYR A 115 -5.19 -15.75 3.02
CA TYR A 115 -3.87 -15.18 3.28
C TYR A 115 -3.48 -15.37 4.73
N THR A 116 -2.28 -15.91 4.95
CA THR A 116 -1.60 -15.92 6.24
C THR A 116 -0.42 -14.95 6.15
N ILE A 117 -0.58 -13.77 6.77
CA ILE A 117 0.45 -12.74 6.79
C ILE A 117 1.22 -12.86 8.09
N THR A 118 2.50 -13.20 8.01
CA THR A 118 3.35 -13.39 9.19
C THR A 118 4.14 -12.12 9.51
N GLN A 119 4.58 -12.01 10.77
CA GLN A 119 5.46 -10.92 11.18
C GLN A 119 6.77 -10.93 10.38
N GLN A 120 7.33 -12.11 10.09
CA GLN A 120 8.56 -12.25 9.29
C GLN A 120 8.40 -11.64 7.89
N MET A 121 7.27 -11.86 7.22
CA MET A 121 7.01 -11.26 5.90
C MET A 121 7.04 -9.73 5.95
N VAL A 122 6.44 -9.15 6.99
CA VAL A 122 6.44 -7.69 7.19
C VAL A 122 7.84 -7.18 7.50
N ASP A 123 8.56 -7.86 8.39
CA ASP A 123 9.91 -7.49 8.82
C ASP A 123 10.92 -7.57 7.67
N ASP A 124 10.80 -8.57 6.78
CA ASP A 124 11.64 -8.70 5.60
C ASP A 124 11.48 -7.51 4.65
N VAL A 125 10.24 -7.04 4.47
CA VAL A 125 9.94 -5.87 3.63
C VAL A 125 10.47 -4.59 4.26
N LYS A 126 10.20 -4.37 5.55
CA LYS A 126 10.70 -3.19 6.28
C LYS A 126 12.24 -3.19 6.33
N SER A 127 12.86 -4.35 6.50
CA SER A 127 14.32 -4.51 6.47
C SER A 127 14.92 -4.25 5.09
N TYR A 128 14.26 -4.69 4.01
CA TYR A 128 14.67 -4.37 2.64
C TYR A 128 14.70 -2.85 2.43
N ILE A 129 13.63 -2.15 2.82
CA ILE A 129 13.50 -0.69 2.64
C ILE A 129 14.52 0.05 3.52
N ALA A 130 14.68 -0.36 4.79
CA ALA A 130 15.63 0.25 5.72
C ALA A 130 17.08 0.21 5.21
N LYS A 131 17.48 -0.89 4.55
CA LYS A 131 18.82 -1.04 3.94
C LYS A 131 19.10 -0.03 2.82
N LYS A 132 18.06 0.54 2.20
CA LYS A 132 18.21 1.55 1.16
C LYS A 132 18.57 2.92 1.70
N GLN A 133 18.32 3.16 2.99
CA GLN A 133 18.56 4.45 3.66
C GLN A 133 17.83 5.62 2.97
N TYR A 134 16.68 5.34 2.37
CA TYR A 134 15.83 6.37 1.79
C TYR A 134 15.30 7.33 2.86
N LYS A 135 15.08 8.59 2.47
CA LYS A 135 14.46 9.57 3.37
C LYS A 135 12.97 9.29 3.49
N LYS A 136 12.39 9.56 4.65
CA LYS A 136 10.94 9.60 4.79
C LYS A 136 10.36 10.82 4.04
N PRO A 137 9.10 10.75 3.57
CA PRO A 137 8.41 11.91 3.02
C PRO A 137 8.41 13.09 4.00
N ALA A 138 8.56 14.31 3.49
CA ALA A 138 8.56 15.52 4.30
C ALA A 138 7.15 15.90 4.83
N VAL A 139 6.11 15.27 4.29
CA VAL A 139 4.70 15.54 4.62
C VAL A 139 3.97 14.23 4.89
N ASP A 140 2.86 14.29 5.63
CA ASP A 140 2.00 13.12 5.84
C ASP A 140 1.12 12.87 4.61
N ILE A 141 1.55 11.96 3.74
CA ILE A 141 0.85 11.61 2.49
C ILE A 141 -0.58 11.14 2.75
N THR A 142 -0.88 10.53 3.92
CA THR A 142 -2.24 10.05 4.25
C THR A 142 -3.26 11.18 4.44
N SER A 143 -2.80 12.43 4.55
CA SER A 143 -3.64 13.63 4.68
C SER A 143 -3.96 14.30 3.35
N ILE A 144 -3.34 13.89 2.25
CA ILE A 144 -3.52 14.51 0.93
C ILE A 144 -4.91 14.21 0.36
N GLU A 145 -5.55 15.23 -0.19
CA GLU A 145 -6.84 15.19 -0.87
C GLU A 145 -6.84 16.16 -2.06
N GLU A 146 -7.69 15.90 -3.06
CA GLU A 146 -8.03 16.84 -4.14
C GLU A 146 -9.51 17.21 -4.11
#